data_AF-A0A9X5YVP6-F1
#
_entry.id   AF-A0A9X5YVP6-F1
#
_cell.length_a   1.000
_cell.length_b   1.000
_cell.length_c   1.000
_cell.angle_alpha   90.00
_cell.angle_beta   90.00
_cell.angle_gamma   90.00
#
_symmetry.space_group_name_H-M   'P 1'
#
loop_
_entity.id
_entity.type
_entity.pdbx_description
1 polymer ?
#
loop_
_entity_poly.entity_id
_entity_poly.type
_entity_poly.pdbx_seq_one_letter_code
_entity_poly.pdbx_strand_id
1 'polypeptide(L)'
;MTVVVAVVAVVVAIATYLTWIARRLDRLGVRVDAARAGLVAQLAARAQAAVALAESRGLVSLAAAAEQALAGHAALRAGASLDNGVEDTENELSRALRAPEVGSAGQGAPELLHAVDSAAARVALARQLHNDAVRDLRALRGRRLVRMTRLGSRRPLPAYFEIDDALPARGGPLGAPPPGIGRPTRVVPGGAI
;
A
#
# COMPACT_ATOMS: atom_id res chain seq x y z
N MET A 1 -15.69 -8.74 -54.41
CA MET A 1 -16.57 -8.38 -53.27
C MET A 1 -16.25 -9.14 -51.99
N THR A 2 -16.10 -10.47 -52.02
CA THR A 2 -15.78 -11.30 -50.84
C THR A 2 -14.51 -10.86 -50.10
N VAL A 3 -13.42 -10.55 -50.81
CA VAL A 3 -12.18 -10.04 -50.21
C VAL A 3 -12.39 -8.72 -49.49
N VAL A 4 -13.11 -7.78 -50.11
CA VAL A 4 -13.42 -6.48 -49.50
C VAL A 4 -14.25 -6.67 -48.24
N VAL A 5 -15.29 -7.51 -48.30
CA VAL A 5 -16.13 -7.83 -47.15
C VAL A 5 -15.31 -8.48 -46.03
N ALA A 6 -14.41 -9.42 -46.35
CA ALA A 6 -13.54 -10.06 -45.38
C ALA A 6 -12.58 -9.06 -44.71
N VAL A 7 -11.97 -8.17 -45.49
CA VAL A 7 -11.10 -7.11 -44.97
C VAL A 7 -11.87 -6.17 -44.05
N VAL A 8 -13.05 -5.71 -44.46
CA VAL A 8 -13.90 -4.84 -43.63
C VAL A 8 -14.29 -5.55 -42.32
N ALA A 9 -14.69 -6.82 -42.38
CA ALA A 9 -15.02 -7.59 -41.19
C ALA A 9 -13.83 -7.71 -40.22
N VAL A 10 -12.63 -7.97 -40.73
CA VAL A 10 -11.40 -8.02 -39.93
C VAL A 10 -11.09 -6.65 -39.29
N VAL A 11 -11.22 -5.56 -40.05
CA VAL A 11 -10.99 -4.21 -39.52
C VAL A 11 -11.98 -3.86 -38.41
N VAL A 12 -13.28 -4.17 -38.59
CA VAL A 12 -14.31 -3.96 -37.57
C VAL A 12 -14.03 -4.79 -36.31
N ALA A 13 -13.62 -6.05 -36.47
CA ALA A 13 -13.25 -6.91 -35.35
C ALA A 13 -12.05 -6.34 -34.56
N ILE A 14 -11.01 -5.87 -35.26
CA ILE A 14 -9.84 -5.23 -34.64
C ILE A 14 -10.24 -3.95 -33.92
N ALA A 15 -11.01 -3.06 -34.56
CA ALA A 15 -11.45 -1.79 -33.96
C ALA A 15 -12.28 -2.01 -32.69
N THR A 16 -13.19 -2.99 -32.70
CA THR A 16 -14.00 -3.38 -31.54
C THR A 16 -13.12 -3.90 -30.41
N TYR A 17 -12.17 -4.78 -30.73
CA TYR A 17 -11.22 -5.33 -29.76
C TYR A 17 -10.34 -4.26 -29.11
N LEU A 18 -9.80 -3.33 -29.91
CA LEU A 18 -9.01 -2.20 -29.41
C LEU A 18 -9.83 -1.28 -28.50
N THR A 19 -11.08 -1.01 -28.86
CA THR A 19 -12.01 -0.21 -28.04
C THR A 19 -12.26 -0.87 -26.69
N TRP A 20 -12.46 -2.19 -26.66
CA TRP A 20 -12.64 -2.94 -25.42
C TRP A 20 -11.40 -2.89 -24.50
N ILE A 21 -10.20 -3.05 -25.06
CA ILE A 21 -8.94 -2.92 -24.31
C ILE A 21 -8.77 -1.50 -23.74
N ALA A 22 -9.05 -0.47 -24.52
CA ALA A 22 -8.94 0.92 -24.08
C ALA A 22 -9.83 1.18 -22.87
N ARG A 23 -11.13 0.83 -22.95
CA ARG A 23 -12.06 0.97 -21.82
C ARG A 23 -11.62 0.19 -20.58
N ARG A 24 -11.05 -1.00 -20.78
CA ARG A 24 -10.53 -1.81 -19.67
C ARG A 24 -9.34 -1.16 -18.98
N LEU A 25 -8.42 -0.55 -19.75
CA LEU A 25 -7.30 0.21 -19.22
C LEU A 25 -7.77 1.45 -18.45
N ASP A 26 -8.75 2.19 -18.99
CA ASP A 26 -9.30 3.38 -18.33
C ASP A 26 -9.93 3.02 -16.97
N ARG A 27 -10.71 1.95 -16.91
CA ARG A 27 -11.30 1.47 -15.64
C ARG A 27 -10.24 1.09 -14.61
N LEU A 28 -9.14 0.46 -15.03
CA LEU A 28 -8.02 0.15 -14.13
C LEU A 28 -7.27 1.42 -13.69
N GLY A 29 -7.10 2.40 -14.58
CA GLY A 29 -6.51 3.69 -14.26
C GLY A 29 -7.30 4.42 -13.18
N VAL A 30 -8.62 4.55 -13.36
CA VAL A 30 -9.52 5.15 -12.36
C VAL A 30 -9.45 4.40 -11.02
N ARG A 31 -9.35 3.07 -11.05
CA ARG A 31 -9.21 2.25 -9.83
C ARG A 31 -7.88 2.52 -9.11
N VAL A 32 -6.77 2.66 -9.85
CA VAL A 32 -5.46 3.01 -9.26
C VAL A 32 -5.50 4.41 -8.66
N ASP A 33 -6.08 5.38 -9.37
CA ASP A 33 -6.20 6.76 -8.89
C ASP A 33 -7.07 6.83 -7.62
N ALA A 34 -8.18 6.08 -7.57
CA ALA A 34 -9.02 5.96 -6.38
C ALA A 34 -8.29 5.29 -5.21
N ALA A 35 -7.56 4.19 -5.46
CA ALA A 35 -6.78 3.51 -4.43
C ALA A 35 -5.65 4.41 -3.89
N ARG A 36 -4.99 5.18 -4.77
CA ARG A 36 -3.99 6.18 -4.39
C ARG A 36 -4.59 7.26 -3.49
N ALA A 37 -5.75 7.81 -3.85
CA ALA A 37 -6.42 8.81 -3.04
C ALA A 37 -6.81 8.27 -1.65
N GLY A 38 -7.33 7.03 -1.59
CA GLY A 38 -7.65 6.35 -0.34
C GLY A 38 -6.42 6.13 0.55
N LEU A 39 -5.29 5.71 -0.04
CA LEU A 39 -4.02 5.57 0.67
C LEU A 39 -3.56 6.90 1.28
N VAL A 40 -3.52 7.98 0.49
CA VAL A 40 -3.10 9.31 0.98
C VAL A 40 -4.02 9.82 2.10
N ALA A 41 -5.31 9.50 2.05
CA ALA A 41 -6.24 9.83 3.13
C ALA A 41 -5.91 9.07 4.43
N GLN A 42 -5.58 7.78 4.35
CA GLN A 42 -5.22 7.00 5.54
C GLN A 42 -3.85 7.39 6.11
N LEU A 43 -2.86 7.72 5.27
CA LEU A 43 -1.55 8.23 5.72
C LEU A 43 -1.73 9.54 6.52
N ALA A 44 -2.55 10.44 6.00
CA ALA A 44 -2.87 11.70 6.67
C ALA A 44 -3.60 11.50 8.00
N ALA A 45 -4.56 10.58 8.05
CA ALA A 45 -5.27 10.25 9.28
C ALA A 45 -4.31 9.66 10.35
N ARG A 46 -3.34 8.83 9.93
CA ARG A 46 -2.29 8.30 10.82
C ARG A 46 -1.40 9.42 11.36
N ALA A 47 -0.93 10.32 10.50
CA ALA A 47 -0.09 11.43 10.92
C ALA A 47 -0.84 12.41 11.85
N GLN A 48 -2.12 12.70 11.59
CA GLN A 48 -2.95 13.51 12.50
C GLN A 48 -3.12 12.86 13.87
N ALA A 49 -3.36 11.54 13.93
CA ALA A 49 -3.44 10.81 15.19
C ALA A 49 -2.09 10.85 15.94
N ALA A 50 -0.97 10.79 15.21
CA ALA A 50 0.36 10.91 15.79
C ALA A 50 0.63 12.32 16.36
N VAL A 51 0.20 13.39 15.67
CA VAL A 51 0.27 14.77 16.19
C VAL A 51 -0.54 14.90 17.48
N ALA A 52 -1.78 14.43 17.52
CA ALA A 52 -2.62 14.50 18.71
C ALA A 52 -2.00 13.75 19.91
N LEU A 53 -1.40 12.58 19.66
CA LEU A 53 -0.66 11.85 20.69
C LEU A 53 0.58 12.64 21.14
N ALA A 54 1.31 13.24 20.20
CA ALA A 54 2.51 14.00 20.50
C ALA A 54 2.22 15.26 21.33
N GLU A 55 1.20 16.03 20.97
CA GLU A 55 0.76 17.22 21.70
C GLU A 55 0.29 16.88 23.11
N SER A 56 -0.53 15.83 23.26
CA SER A 56 -1.05 15.43 24.56
C SER A 56 0.05 14.99 25.54
N ARG A 57 1.20 14.54 25.03
CA ARG A 57 2.31 13.97 25.83
C ARG A 57 3.65 14.67 25.72
N GLY A 58 3.70 15.80 25.01
CA GLY A 58 4.94 16.58 24.82
C GLY A 58 6.03 15.83 24.05
N LEU A 59 5.68 14.96 23.11
CA LEU A 59 6.64 14.16 22.34
C LEU A 59 7.15 14.94 21.11
N VAL A 60 8.14 15.81 21.33
CA VAL A 60 8.64 16.75 20.31
C VAL A 60 9.14 16.04 19.03
N SER A 61 9.87 14.93 19.16
CA SER A 61 10.38 14.17 18.01
C SER A 61 9.26 13.55 17.17
N LEU A 62 8.19 13.06 17.83
CA LEU A 62 7.03 12.51 17.16
C LEU A 62 6.22 13.60 16.44
N ALA A 63 6.04 14.76 17.08
CA ALA A 63 5.36 15.90 16.47
C ALA A 63 6.07 16.34 15.18
N ALA A 64 7.40 16.55 15.23
CA ALA A 64 8.18 16.96 14.07
C ALA A 64 8.07 15.98 12.90
N ALA A 65 8.21 14.67 13.16
CA ALA A 65 8.08 13.65 12.13
C ALA A 65 6.66 13.59 11.53
N ALA A 66 5.62 13.76 12.36
CA ALA A 66 4.23 13.73 11.91
C ALA A 66 3.85 14.98 11.09
N GLU A 67 4.34 16.17 11.47
CA GLU A 67 4.15 17.41 10.71
C GLU A 67 4.85 17.35 9.35
N GLN A 68 6.07 16.81 9.30
CA GLN A 68 6.80 16.60 8.06
C GLN A 68 6.06 15.64 7.11
N ALA A 69 5.51 14.54 7.64
CA ALA A 69 4.68 13.62 6.87
C ALA A 69 3.41 14.30 6.32
N LEU A 70 2.72 15.11 7.14
CA LEU A 70 1.53 15.86 6.70
C LEU A 70 1.82 16.85 5.56
N ALA A 71 2.98 17.52 5.60
CA ALA A 71 3.43 18.38 4.52
C ALA A 71 3.64 17.58 3.23
N GLY A 72 4.26 16.40 3.31
CA GLY A 72 4.38 15.47 2.19
C GLY A 72 3.03 15.05 1.62
N HIS A 73 2.05 14.74 2.47
CA HIS A 73 0.69 14.37 2.00
C HIS A 73 -0.03 15.51 1.30
N ALA A 74 0.20 16.76 1.70
CA ALA A 74 -0.37 17.91 1.01
C ALA A 74 0.10 17.96 -0.46
N ALA A 75 1.39 17.73 -0.71
CA ALA A 75 1.92 17.61 -2.06
C ALA A 75 1.29 16.43 -2.84
N LEU A 76 1.09 15.28 -2.19
CA LEU A 76 0.44 14.13 -2.82
C LEU A 76 -1.01 14.40 -3.22
N ARG A 77 -1.78 15.13 -2.39
CA ARG A 77 -3.15 15.55 -2.74
C ARG A 77 -3.15 16.56 -3.89
N ALA A 78 -2.12 17.38 -3.99
CA ALA A 78 -1.91 18.30 -5.12
C ALA A 78 -1.41 17.62 -6.41
N GLY A 79 -1.18 16.30 -6.38
CA GLY A 79 -0.84 15.50 -7.58
C GLY A 79 0.63 15.09 -7.69
N ALA A 80 1.46 15.33 -6.66
CA ALA A 80 2.83 14.81 -6.63
C ALA A 80 2.85 13.26 -6.71
N SER A 81 3.90 12.66 -7.25
CA SER A 81 4.04 11.20 -7.27
C SER A 81 4.24 10.63 -5.87
N LEU A 82 3.79 9.37 -5.66
CA LEU A 82 4.32 8.55 -4.57
C LEU A 82 5.74 8.15 -4.99
N ASP A 83 6.73 8.83 -4.42
CA ASP A 83 8.15 8.60 -4.67
C ASP A 83 8.88 8.22 -3.38
N ASN A 84 10.16 7.93 -3.52
CA ASN A 84 11.01 7.50 -2.41
C ASN A 84 11.09 8.56 -1.30
N GLY A 85 10.93 9.86 -1.62
CA GLY A 85 10.95 10.91 -0.60
C GLY A 85 9.76 10.82 0.34
N VAL A 86 8.58 10.50 -0.19
CA VAL A 86 7.39 10.22 0.63
C VAL A 86 7.59 8.95 1.46
N GLU A 87 8.14 7.89 0.87
CA GLU A 87 8.45 6.64 1.59
C GLU A 87 9.40 6.88 2.76
N ASP A 88 10.45 7.69 2.55
CA ASP A 88 11.41 8.06 3.60
C ASP A 88 10.75 8.82 4.75
N THR A 89 9.88 9.80 4.44
CA THR A 89 9.13 10.55 5.47
C THR A 89 8.18 9.66 6.27
N GLU A 90 7.52 8.70 5.61
CA GLU A 90 6.62 7.76 6.28
C GLU A 90 7.38 6.74 7.13
N ASN A 91 8.53 6.29 6.66
CA ASN A 91 9.44 5.43 7.43
C ASN A 91 10.00 6.17 8.66
N GLU A 92 10.25 7.47 8.55
CA GLU A 92 10.63 8.31 9.68
C GLU A 92 9.52 8.43 10.72
N LEU A 93 8.28 8.68 10.29
CA LEU A 93 7.12 8.66 11.18
C LEU A 93 6.93 7.28 11.84
N SER A 94 7.08 6.19 11.08
CA SER A 94 7.00 4.83 11.62
C SER A 94 8.11 4.56 12.66
N ARG A 95 9.33 5.03 12.43
CA ARG A 95 10.43 4.97 13.41
C ARG A 95 10.11 5.76 14.68
N ALA A 96 9.63 6.99 14.53
CA ALA A 96 9.25 7.84 15.67
C ALA A 96 8.13 7.20 16.50
N LEU A 97 7.13 6.59 15.86
CA LEU A 97 6.03 5.88 16.53
C LEU A 97 6.47 4.62 17.30
N ARG A 98 7.58 4.01 16.92
CA ARG A 98 8.15 2.83 17.60
C ARG A 98 9.09 3.20 18.75
N ALA A 99 9.39 4.48 18.93
CA ALA A 99 10.26 4.93 20.00
C ALA A 99 9.67 4.54 21.37
N PRO A 100 10.48 4.05 22.33
CA PRO A 100 10.00 3.54 23.61
C PRO A 100 9.25 4.60 24.42
N GLU A 101 9.57 5.88 24.23
CA GLU A 101 8.90 7.03 24.84
C GLU A 101 7.43 7.12 24.40
N VAL A 102 7.11 6.72 23.17
CA VAL A 102 5.72 6.66 22.68
C VAL A 102 4.97 5.51 23.35
N GLY A 103 5.65 4.38 23.58
CA GLY A 103 5.08 3.23 24.29
C GLY A 103 4.79 3.54 25.76
N SER A 104 5.74 4.17 26.47
CA SER A 104 5.57 4.57 27.87
C SER A 104 4.56 5.71 28.01
N ALA A 105 4.61 6.70 27.11
CA ALA A 105 3.60 7.74 27.04
C ALA A 105 2.22 7.09 26.80
N GLY A 106 2.06 6.20 25.83
CA GLY A 106 0.78 5.54 25.52
C GLY A 106 0.04 4.94 26.70
N GLN A 107 0.73 4.51 27.77
CA GLN A 107 0.10 4.01 29.00
C GLN A 107 -0.84 5.02 29.67
N GLY A 108 -0.53 6.32 29.60
CA GLY A 108 -1.38 7.37 30.19
C GLY A 108 -2.52 7.89 29.30
N ALA A 109 -2.68 7.36 28.08
CA ALA A 109 -3.68 7.78 27.08
C ALA A 109 -3.86 6.63 26.08
N PRO A 110 -4.37 5.49 26.56
CA PRO A 110 -4.51 4.29 25.76
C PRO A 110 -5.42 4.50 24.55
N GLU A 111 -6.41 5.40 24.64
CA GLU A 111 -7.31 5.72 23.53
C GLU A 111 -6.58 6.37 22.34
N LEU A 112 -5.69 7.34 22.60
CA LEU A 112 -4.91 8.00 21.55
C LEU A 112 -3.91 7.03 20.91
N LEU A 113 -3.27 6.19 21.73
CA LEU A 113 -2.37 5.16 21.24
C LEU A 113 -3.12 4.15 20.35
N HIS A 114 -4.29 3.71 20.78
CA HIS A 114 -5.14 2.81 19.99
C HIS A 114 -5.62 3.46 18.69
N ALA A 115 -5.94 4.75 18.71
CA ALA A 115 -6.30 5.49 17.50
C ALA A 115 -5.17 5.47 16.47
N VAL A 116 -3.93 5.70 16.91
CA VAL A 116 -2.73 5.62 16.05
C VAL A 116 -2.54 4.22 15.49
N ASP A 117 -2.66 3.18 16.32
CA ASP A 117 -2.49 1.78 15.88
C ASP A 117 -3.58 1.35 14.90
N SER A 118 -4.83 1.75 15.15
CA SER A 118 -5.93 1.51 14.22
C SER A 118 -5.69 2.20 12.88
N ALA A 119 -5.09 3.40 12.88
CA ALA A 119 -4.76 4.13 11.67
C ALA A 119 -3.60 3.47 10.92
N ALA A 120 -2.57 2.99 11.62
CA ALA A 120 -1.48 2.22 11.04
C ALA A 120 -1.98 0.93 10.35
N ALA A 121 -2.91 0.21 10.98
CA ALA A 121 -3.53 -0.97 10.38
C ALA A 121 -4.31 -0.63 9.09
N ARG A 122 -5.05 0.49 9.07
CA ARG A 122 -5.76 0.95 7.85
C ARG A 122 -4.81 1.37 6.74
N VAL A 123 -3.65 1.96 7.07
CA VAL A 123 -2.60 2.29 6.09
C VAL A 123 -2.06 1.04 5.43
N ALA A 124 -1.74 -0.01 6.20
CA ALA A 124 -1.24 -1.27 5.66
C ALA A 124 -2.23 -1.89 4.64
N LEU A 125 -3.52 -1.90 4.96
CA LEU A 125 -4.57 -2.37 4.05
C LEU A 125 -4.68 -1.47 2.80
N ALA A 126 -4.65 -0.15 2.96
CA ALA A 126 -4.72 0.78 1.84
C ALA A 126 -3.52 0.63 0.89
N ARG A 127 -2.32 0.41 1.43
CA ARG A 127 -1.10 0.14 0.65
C ARG A 127 -1.22 -1.14 -0.15
N GLN A 128 -1.75 -2.21 0.46
CA GLN A 128 -2.00 -3.46 -0.26
C GLN A 128 -2.98 -3.26 -1.42
N LEU A 129 -4.11 -2.59 -1.19
CA LEU A 129 -5.09 -2.29 -2.24
C LEU A 129 -4.51 -1.45 -3.38
N HIS A 130 -3.66 -0.47 -3.04
CA HIS A 130 -2.95 0.33 -4.03
C HIS A 130 -1.99 -0.55 -4.86
N ASN A 131 -1.17 -1.36 -4.21
CA ASN A 131 -0.20 -2.23 -4.88
C ASN A 131 -0.88 -3.29 -5.76
N ASP A 132 -2.01 -3.85 -5.34
CA ASP A 132 -2.81 -4.76 -6.15
C ASP A 132 -3.40 -4.06 -7.39
N ALA A 133 -3.91 -2.85 -7.24
CA ALA A 133 -4.41 -2.06 -8.37
C ALA A 133 -3.29 -1.71 -9.36
N VAL A 134 -2.11 -1.35 -8.86
CA VAL A 134 -0.90 -1.10 -9.66
C VAL A 134 -0.49 -2.37 -10.40
N ARG A 135 -0.47 -3.52 -9.73
CA ARG A 135 -0.14 -4.82 -10.33
C ARG A 135 -1.10 -5.17 -11.47
N ASP A 136 -2.41 -5.02 -11.26
CA ASP A 136 -3.44 -5.26 -12.28
C ASP A 136 -3.22 -4.39 -13.53
N LEU A 137 -2.95 -3.09 -13.32
CA LEU A 137 -2.70 -2.14 -14.41
C LEU A 137 -1.39 -2.47 -15.15
N ARG A 138 -0.31 -2.78 -14.44
CA ARG A 138 0.99 -3.13 -15.05
C ARG A 138 0.89 -4.43 -15.84
N ALA A 139 0.19 -5.44 -15.32
CA ALA A 139 -0.04 -6.70 -16.02
C ALA A 139 -0.82 -6.50 -17.33
N LEU A 140 -1.82 -5.61 -17.35
CA LEU A 140 -2.57 -5.30 -18.56
C LEU A 140 -1.74 -4.47 -19.56
N ARG A 141 -1.01 -3.44 -19.09
CA ARG A 141 -0.11 -2.61 -19.93
C ARG A 141 1.06 -3.40 -20.51
N GLY A 142 1.48 -4.49 -19.85
CA GLY A 142 2.57 -5.35 -20.30
C GLY A 142 2.26 -6.17 -21.56
N ARG A 143 0.98 -6.39 -21.90
CA ARG A 143 0.56 -7.21 -23.05
C ARG A 143 1.03 -6.59 -24.37
N ARG A 144 1.63 -7.40 -25.26
CA ARG A 144 2.23 -6.97 -26.54
C ARG A 144 1.29 -6.09 -27.38
N LEU A 145 0.00 -6.41 -27.42
CA LEU A 145 -0.99 -5.65 -28.20
C LEU A 145 -1.20 -4.21 -27.66
N VAL A 146 -1.18 -4.00 -26.34
CA VAL A 146 -1.30 -2.65 -25.73
C VAL A 146 -0.03 -1.83 -25.99
N ARG A 147 1.12 -2.50 -26.01
CA ARG A 147 2.42 -1.87 -26.30
C ARG A 147 2.50 -1.41 -27.76
N MET A 148 2.02 -2.23 -28.69
CA MET A 148 1.99 -1.91 -30.12
C MET A 148 1.05 -0.76 -30.44
N THR A 149 -0.08 -0.64 -29.74
CA THR A 149 -1.08 0.37 -30.04
C THR A 149 -0.76 1.74 -29.41
N ARG A 150 0.28 1.84 -28.57
CA ARG A 150 0.71 3.08 -27.85
C ARG A 150 -0.40 3.81 -27.07
N LEU A 151 -1.60 3.24 -26.98
CA LEU A 151 -2.79 3.87 -26.41
C LEU A 151 -2.65 4.19 -24.91
N GLY A 152 -1.79 3.46 -24.20
CA GLY A 152 -1.54 3.70 -22.77
C GLY A 152 -0.24 4.43 -22.43
N SER A 153 0.52 4.96 -23.41
CA SER A 153 1.92 5.33 -23.20
C SER A 153 2.18 6.76 -22.71
N ARG A 154 1.16 7.60 -22.51
CA ARG A 154 1.38 9.01 -22.14
C ARG A 154 1.55 9.29 -20.65
N ARG A 155 1.22 8.32 -19.77
CA ARG A 155 1.44 8.44 -18.32
C ARG A 155 2.55 7.49 -17.85
N PRO A 156 3.48 7.95 -16.99
CA PRO A 156 4.44 7.07 -16.34
C PRO A 156 3.71 5.92 -15.63
N LEU A 157 4.33 4.75 -15.56
CA LEU A 157 3.70 3.62 -14.87
C LEU A 157 3.69 3.93 -13.37
N PRO A 158 2.54 3.76 -12.68
CA PRO A 158 2.48 4.00 -11.24
C PRO A 158 3.43 3.04 -10.53
N ALA A 159 4.27 3.58 -9.65
CA ALA A 159 5.22 2.82 -8.84
C ALA A 159 4.49 2.03 -7.74
N TYR A 160 5.11 0.95 -7.27
CA TYR A 160 4.69 0.32 -6.03
C TYR A 160 5.08 1.25 -4.88
N PHE A 161 4.31 1.20 -3.80
CA PHE A 161 4.58 1.97 -2.60
C PHE A 161 5.01 1.04 -1.47
N GLU A 162 6.19 1.30 -0.91
CA GLU A 162 6.82 0.48 0.12
C GLU A 162 7.13 1.33 1.36
N ILE A 163 6.40 1.07 2.45
CA ILE A 163 6.66 1.63 3.77
C ILE A 163 6.81 0.47 4.75
N ASP A 164 7.68 0.65 5.73
CA ASP A 164 7.71 -0.16 6.94
C ASP A 164 6.47 0.13 7.83
N ASP A 165 5.37 -0.57 7.52
CA ASP A 165 4.11 -0.53 8.26
C ASP A 165 4.04 -1.57 9.39
N ALA A 166 5.17 -2.16 9.84
CA ALA A 166 5.14 -3.13 10.91
C ALA A 166 4.50 -2.51 12.17
N LEU A 167 3.40 -3.10 12.63
CA LEU A 167 2.71 -2.63 13.84
C LEU A 167 3.73 -2.59 14.98
N PRO A 168 3.85 -1.48 15.72
CA PRO A 168 4.71 -1.43 16.89
C PRO A 168 4.32 -2.58 17.82
N ALA A 169 5.25 -3.51 18.10
CA ALA A 169 5.01 -4.62 19.01
C ALA A 169 4.92 -4.09 20.46
N ARG A 170 3.81 -3.41 20.76
CA ARG A 170 3.49 -2.90 22.09
C ARG A 170 2.79 -4.04 22.82
N GLY A 171 3.57 -4.78 23.60
CA GLY A 171 3.17 -6.05 24.21
C GLY A 171 1.82 -5.98 24.92
N GLY A 172 0.85 -6.75 24.44
CA GLY A 172 -0.24 -7.34 25.21
C GLY A 172 -0.06 -8.87 25.24
N PRO A 173 -0.60 -9.59 26.23
CA PRO A 173 -0.27 -11.00 26.52
C PRO A 173 -0.82 -12.04 25.51
N LEU A 174 -0.84 -11.75 24.21
CA LEU A 174 -1.12 -12.70 23.14
C LEU A 174 0.13 -12.98 22.30
N GLY A 175 1.19 -13.42 22.98
CA GLY A 175 2.45 -13.84 22.38
C GLY A 175 3.11 -15.02 23.09
N ALA A 176 2.34 -15.83 23.83
CA ALA A 176 2.79 -17.18 24.13
C ALA A 176 2.73 -17.96 22.81
N PRO A 177 3.86 -18.50 22.29
CA PRO A 177 3.78 -19.42 21.16
C PRO A 177 2.82 -20.56 21.57
N PRO A 178 1.94 -21.03 20.66
CA PRO A 178 1.14 -22.23 20.96
C PRO A 178 2.11 -23.33 21.41
N PRO A 179 1.81 -24.07 22.49
CA PRO A 179 2.65 -25.18 22.92
C PRO A 179 2.92 -26.05 21.70
N GLY A 180 4.21 -26.19 21.37
CA GLY A 180 4.66 -26.73 20.10
C GLY A 180 3.92 -28.02 19.78
N ILE A 181 3.26 -28.04 18.62
CA ILE A 181 2.80 -29.29 18.03
C ILE A 181 4.07 -30.11 17.86
N GLY A 182 4.22 -31.13 18.70
CA GLY A 182 5.39 -31.98 18.74
C GLY A 182 5.72 -32.41 17.32
N ARG A 183 6.97 -32.19 16.90
CA ARG A 183 7.50 -32.87 15.72
C ARG A 183 7.17 -34.36 15.91
N PRO A 184 6.54 -35.04 14.95
CA PRO A 184 6.40 -36.49 15.05
C PRO A 184 7.81 -37.05 15.22
N THR A 185 8.07 -37.62 16.40
CA THR A 185 9.26 -38.41 16.67
C THR A 185 9.26 -39.51 15.61
N ARG A 186 10.17 -39.39 14.64
CA ARG A 186 10.46 -40.47 13.73
C ARG A 186 11.07 -41.57 14.60
N VAL A 187 10.23 -42.53 15.00
CA VAL A 187 10.66 -43.78 15.61
C VAL A 187 11.57 -44.44 14.58
N VAL A 188 12.87 -44.42 14.85
CA VAL A 188 13.84 -45.29 14.19
C VAL A 188 13.68 -46.65 14.86
N PRO A 189 13.17 -47.68 14.18
CA PRO A 189 13.16 -49.01 14.76
C PRO A 189 14.60 -49.52 14.79
N GLY A 190 15.06 -49.88 15.99
CA GLY A 190 16.32 -50.57 16.17
C GLY A 190 16.28 -51.96 15.53
N GLY A 191 17.27 -52.25 14.69
CA GLY A 191 17.91 -53.56 14.61
C GLY A 191 19.33 -53.34 15.12
N ALA A 192 19.71 -53.88 16.28
CA ALA A 192 20.07 -55.28 16.53
C ALA A 192 21.30 -55.69 15.71
N ILE A 193 22.43 -55.73 16.44
CA ILE A 193 23.58 -56.66 16.38
C ILE A 193 24.04 -57.09 14.98
#